data_AF-A0A949TAI0-F1
#
_entry.id   AF-A0A949TAI0-F1
#
_cell.length_a   1.000
_cell.length_b   1.000
_cell.length_c   1.000
_cell.angle_alpha   90.00
_cell.angle_beta   90.00
_cell.angle_gamma   90.00
#
_symmetry.space_group_name_H-M   'P 1'
#
loop_
_entity.id
_entity.type
_entity.pdbx_description
1 polymer ?
#
loop_
_entity_poly.entity_id
_entity_poly.type
_entity_poly.pdbx_seq_one_letter_code
_entity_poly.pdbx_strand_id
1 'polypeptide(L)'
;MPRHLHCSESLFFTKACGLILQSWRFFLFNINSKIFIKFQIGIVLATFVMLIFAVSPVQAQIPTLSDLKSNSIIITNHSKNELVSACIRLDGRCLFKIADPKSELSQRIEDIEQRLYNSSNMYFQTDSAQLKIRQQATGNLQDIYISVEDKEVRLLTVTPWDAQFKGVSIEVRTNQIIQKLKEGLQRAKQERKPRFLINQGLKAAGITVVIFFLNCIIFRKERHLKNSKKHLTSSNSSEYQPILTQLNRRQQWNITEVQHRLLQIIQAAIWIGGTLFIFDLFPYTRIIGLWFFTSLSIPLQIGLVGCITYVLICFSYALISRLNSILAKNYLVTQKAHDRLQLRMTTISEIARGIVTISWFIVGVLVAFLLIGVDINPFLAGAGIIGLGLSLASQNLIKDVINGFLIVLEDQYAVGDFINVGEVGGIVETMNLRITQLRNSEGELIAVPNSEIKIVRNLSNTWARANLEIPVSYHTDVDRALELITQVAEQMSQDAIWQKSILEPPNILGVDSFSTQGIIVRVWFKTKPLQQWNVSREFRRRIKIACDESGIPIGT
;
A
#
# COMPACT_ATOMS: atom_id res chain seq x y z
N MET A 1 38.83 4.52 22.88
CA MET A 1 38.23 5.73 22.27
C MET A 1 38.35 5.63 20.75
N PRO A 2 37.35 6.06 19.94
CA PRO A 2 36.02 5.47 19.85
C PRO A 2 35.53 5.27 18.40
N ARG A 3 34.45 4.49 18.20
CA ARG A 3 33.26 4.86 17.41
C ARG A 3 32.18 3.76 17.49
N HIS A 4 31.49 3.74 18.64
CA HIS A 4 30.10 3.31 18.70
C HIS A 4 29.23 4.46 18.19
N LEU A 5 28.61 4.32 17.01
CA LEU A 5 27.50 5.15 16.54
C LEU A 5 26.93 4.47 15.29
N HIS A 6 25.91 3.62 15.47
CA HIS A 6 24.89 3.35 14.42
C HIS A 6 23.68 2.52 14.91
N CYS A 7 23.62 2.13 16.20
CA CYS A 7 22.52 1.31 16.73
C CYS A 7 21.43 2.11 17.48
N SER A 8 21.29 3.43 17.24
CA SER A 8 20.30 4.26 17.94
C SER A 8 19.07 4.65 17.12
N GLU A 9 19.10 4.54 15.78
CA GLU A 9 17.97 5.02 14.95
C GLU A 9 16.88 3.95 14.71
N SER A 10 17.24 2.67 14.60
CA SER A 10 16.25 1.58 14.45
C SER A 10 15.44 1.34 15.72
N LEU A 11 16.03 1.58 16.89
CA LEU A 11 15.36 1.50 18.20
C LEU A 11 14.42 2.70 18.43
N PHE A 12 14.74 3.86 17.83
CA PHE A 12 13.88 5.05 17.91
C PHE A 12 12.62 4.85 17.07
N PHE A 13 12.71 4.24 15.89
CA PHE A 13 11.54 3.96 15.05
C PHE A 13 10.68 2.79 15.56
N THR A 14 11.25 1.74 16.15
CA THR A 14 10.45 0.68 16.80
C THR A 14 9.83 1.15 18.11
N LYS A 15 10.50 2.00 18.89
CA LYS A 15 9.88 2.67 20.06
C LYS A 15 8.87 3.73 19.66
N ALA A 16 9.08 4.50 18.59
CA ALA A 16 8.12 5.47 18.08
C ALA A 16 6.90 4.78 17.46
N CYS A 17 7.08 3.70 16.70
CA CYS A 17 5.99 2.89 16.17
C CYS A 17 5.26 2.16 17.30
N GLY A 18 5.99 1.66 18.31
CA GLY A 18 5.42 1.15 19.56
C GLY A 18 4.64 2.21 20.33
N LEU A 19 5.14 3.45 20.44
CA LEU A 19 4.49 4.59 21.07
C LEU A 19 3.26 5.06 20.27
N ILE A 20 3.27 4.99 18.93
CA ILE A 20 2.14 5.31 18.07
C ILE A 20 1.08 4.20 18.13
N LEU A 21 1.47 2.92 18.12
CA LEU A 21 0.58 1.77 18.36
C LEU A 21 0.00 1.80 19.77
N GLN A 22 0.80 2.17 20.76
CA GLN A 22 0.36 2.34 22.14
C GLN A 22 -0.50 3.59 22.28
N SER A 23 -0.23 4.68 21.55
CA SER A 23 -1.09 5.86 21.46
C SER A 23 -2.42 5.56 20.80
N TRP A 24 -2.45 4.80 19.70
CA TRP A 24 -3.69 4.37 19.03
C TRP A 24 -4.49 3.37 19.87
N ARG A 25 -3.82 2.42 20.52
CA ARG A 25 -4.42 1.50 21.49
C ARG A 25 -4.83 2.23 22.79
N PHE A 26 -4.23 3.37 23.11
CA PHE A 26 -4.65 4.23 24.22
C PHE A 26 -5.85 5.11 23.81
N PHE A 27 -5.86 5.63 22.58
CA PHE A 27 -6.90 6.52 22.06
C PHE A 27 -8.20 5.77 21.73
N LEU A 28 -8.11 4.57 21.14
CA LEU A 28 -9.28 3.73 20.84
C LEU A 28 -9.72 2.83 22.01
N PHE A 29 -8.82 2.46 22.92
CA PHE A 29 -9.09 1.41 23.91
C PHE A 29 -9.00 1.85 25.37
N ASN A 30 -8.49 3.05 25.67
CA ASN A 30 -8.29 3.54 27.04
C ASN A 30 -8.98 4.89 27.32
N ILE A 31 -10.21 5.07 26.82
CA ILE A 31 -11.09 6.12 27.35
C ILE A 31 -11.45 5.72 28.79
N ASN A 32 -10.83 6.43 29.74
CA ASN A 32 -11.09 6.30 31.16
C ASN A 32 -12.56 6.71 31.43
N SER A 33 -13.37 5.80 31.98
CA SER A 33 -14.80 6.03 32.24
C SER A 33 -15.07 7.29 33.07
N LYS A 34 -14.15 7.69 33.97
CA LYS A 34 -14.25 8.93 34.73
C LYS A 34 -14.07 10.19 33.88
N ILE A 35 -13.20 10.14 32.87
CA ILE A 35 -12.97 11.25 31.92
C ILE A 35 -14.17 11.38 30.99
N PHE A 36 -14.71 10.25 30.52
CA PHE A 36 -15.89 10.21 29.66
C PHE A 36 -17.13 10.80 30.34
N ILE A 37 -17.37 10.48 31.62
CA ILE A 37 -18.49 11.06 32.39
C ILE A 37 -18.32 12.57 32.58
N LYS A 38 -17.11 13.06 32.89
CA LYS A 38 -16.84 14.50 32.99
C LYS A 38 -17.07 15.22 31.66
N PHE A 39 -16.69 14.60 30.55
CA PHE A 39 -16.92 15.12 29.20
C PHE A 39 -18.42 15.20 28.86
N GLN A 40 -19.18 14.16 29.18
CA GLN A 40 -20.64 14.13 29.03
C GLN A 40 -21.32 15.24 29.83
N ILE A 41 -20.95 15.43 31.10
CA ILE A 41 -21.46 16.53 31.95
C ILE A 41 -21.14 17.90 31.33
N GLY A 42 -19.93 18.07 30.78
CA GLY A 42 -19.54 19.29 30.06
C GLY A 42 -20.42 19.59 28.84
N ILE A 43 -20.76 18.57 28.05
CA ILE A 43 -21.68 18.71 26.90
C ILE A 43 -23.08 19.10 27.38
N VAL A 44 -23.60 18.49 28.44
CA VAL A 44 -24.92 18.84 29.00
C VAL A 44 -24.96 20.30 29.45
N LEU A 45 -23.91 20.76 30.15
CA LEU A 45 -23.81 22.14 30.61
C LEU A 45 -23.71 23.13 29.43
N ALA A 46 -22.89 22.81 28.43
CA ALA A 46 -22.75 23.64 27.24
C ALA A 46 -24.04 23.73 26.41
N THR A 47 -24.75 22.60 26.24
CA THR A 47 -26.03 22.56 25.53
C THR A 47 -27.13 23.30 26.28
N PHE A 48 -27.18 23.18 27.60
CA PHE A 48 -28.13 23.90 28.44
C PHE A 48 -27.90 25.42 28.41
N VAL A 49 -26.63 25.85 28.52
CA VAL A 49 -26.24 27.27 28.41
C VAL A 49 -26.59 27.82 27.02
N MET A 50 -26.30 27.08 25.94
CA MET A 50 -26.66 27.47 24.56
C MET A 50 -28.17 27.56 24.35
N LEU A 51 -28.97 26.68 24.97
CA LEU A 51 -30.43 26.73 24.90
C LEU A 51 -30.99 27.98 25.58
N ILE A 52 -30.41 28.40 26.70
CA ILE A 52 -30.77 29.63 27.41
C ILE A 52 -30.46 30.86 26.56
N PHE A 53 -29.29 30.89 25.90
CA PHE A 53 -28.90 31.98 25.00
C PHE A 53 -29.73 32.01 23.70
N ALA A 54 -30.14 30.85 23.17
CA ALA A 54 -30.93 30.76 21.94
C ALA A 54 -32.42 31.13 22.13
N VAL A 55 -32.94 31.08 23.35
CA VAL A 55 -34.36 31.34 23.67
C VAL A 55 -34.59 32.72 24.30
N SER A 56 -33.55 33.35 24.86
CA SER A 56 -33.70 34.69 25.47
C SER A 56 -33.91 35.77 24.40
N PRO A 57 -34.92 36.65 24.52
CA PRO A 57 -35.18 37.75 23.58
C PRO A 57 -34.20 38.93 23.75
N VAL A 58 -33.10 38.75 24.48
CA VAL A 58 -32.12 39.81 24.71
C VAL A 58 -31.42 40.08 23.39
N GLN A 59 -31.78 41.19 22.76
CA GLN A 59 -31.07 41.85 21.66
C GLN A 59 -29.72 42.39 22.15
N ALA A 60 -28.94 41.57 22.86
CA ALA A 60 -27.52 41.84 22.99
C ALA A 60 -26.98 41.74 21.57
N GLN A 61 -26.25 42.76 21.15
CA GLN A 61 -25.32 42.71 20.02
C GLN A 61 -24.33 41.57 20.29
N ILE A 62 -24.77 40.33 20.10
CA ILE A 62 -23.86 39.22 19.91
C ILE A 62 -23.28 39.52 18.53
N PRO A 63 -21.99 39.86 18.40
CA PRO A 63 -21.36 39.76 17.09
C PRO A 63 -21.62 38.32 16.66
N THR A 64 -22.52 38.15 15.69
CA THR A 64 -22.81 36.84 15.14
C THR A 64 -21.47 36.20 14.81
N LEU A 65 -21.30 34.91 15.14
CA LEU A 65 -20.10 34.10 14.87
C LEU A 65 -19.82 33.95 13.34
N SER A 66 -20.05 34.98 12.54
CA SER A 66 -19.77 35.07 11.12
C SER A 66 -18.28 35.23 10.82
N ASP A 67 -17.46 35.61 11.80
CA ASP A 67 -15.99 35.58 11.66
C ASP A 67 -15.40 34.16 11.70
N LEU A 68 -16.25 33.13 11.89
CA LEU A 68 -15.93 31.74 11.59
C LEU A 68 -16.44 31.34 10.20
N LYS A 69 -16.02 32.08 9.17
CA LYS A 69 -16.10 31.73 7.74
C LYS A 69 -14.79 32.24 7.12
N SER A 70 -13.98 31.49 6.38
CA SER A 70 -14.33 30.57 5.28
C SER A 70 -13.27 29.48 5.03
N ASN A 71 -12.45 29.06 6.00
CA ASN A 71 -11.31 28.14 5.72
C ASN A 71 -11.63 26.64 5.61
N SER A 72 -12.87 26.21 5.34
CA SER A 72 -13.19 24.77 5.26
C SER A 72 -13.95 24.37 4.00
N ILE A 73 -13.55 24.93 2.86
CA ILE A 73 -13.63 24.17 1.62
C ILE A 73 -12.23 24.14 1.00
N ILE A 74 -11.38 23.24 1.51
CA ILE A 74 -10.19 22.82 0.77
C ILE A 74 -10.72 22.00 -0.41
N ILE A 75 -11.09 22.72 -1.46
CA ILE A 75 -11.38 22.14 -2.76
C ILE A 75 -10.04 21.67 -3.30
N THR A 76 -9.86 20.35 -3.39
CA THR A 76 -8.66 19.70 -3.91
C THR A 76 -8.27 20.27 -5.28
N ASN A 77 -7.04 20.77 -5.43
CA ASN A 77 -6.49 21.28 -6.68
C ASN A 77 -6.16 20.16 -7.68
N HIS A 78 -7.18 19.39 -8.07
CA HIS A 78 -7.11 18.48 -9.20
C HIS A 78 -8.22 18.86 -10.17
N SER A 79 -7.80 19.15 -11.42
CA SER A 79 -8.58 19.69 -12.53
C SER A 79 -9.15 21.10 -12.30
N LYS A 80 -8.43 22.14 -12.78
CA LYS A 80 -8.89 23.54 -12.74
C LYS A 80 -10.23 23.76 -13.48
N ASN A 81 -10.55 22.91 -14.45
CA ASN A 81 -11.73 23.04 -15.32
C ASN A 81 -12.86 22.06 -14.98
N GLU A 82 -12.78 21.32 -13.86
CA GLU A 82 -13.92 20.50 -13.44
C GLU A 82 -15.08 21.43 -13.04
N LEU A 83 -16.24 21.25 -13.69
CA LEU A 83 -17.45 21.98 -13.37
C LEU A 83 -18.02 21.42 -12.05
N VAL A 84 -18.02 22.23 -11.00
CA VAL A 84 -18.51 21.83 -9.68
C VAL A 84 -19.71 22.70 -9.30
N SER A 85 -20.65 22.13 -8.55
CA SER A 85 -21.79 22.88 -8.02
C SER A 85 -21.72 23.00 -6.50
N ALA A 86 -22.06 24.17 -5.98
CA ALA A 86 -22.14 24.44 -4.56
C ALA A 86 -23.46 25.10 -4.21
N CYS A 87 -23.83 25.07 -2.93
CA CYS A 87 -25.05 25.72 -2.48
C CYS A 87 -24.77 27.06 -1.80
N ILE A 88 -25.52 28.09 -2.19
CA ILE A 88 -25.59 29.37 -1.48
C ILE A 88 -26.49 29.19 -0.26
N ARG A 89 -25.92 29.44 0.92
CA ARG A 89 -26.59 29.21 2.20
C ARG A 89 -26.96 30.50 2.91
N LEU A 90 -28.12 30.47 3.56
CA LEU A 90 -28.55 31.47 4.54
C LEU A 90 -28.92 30.74 5.83
N ASP A 91 -28.34 31.15 6.96
CA ASP A 91 -28.53 30.49 8.26
C ASP A 91 -28.30 28.96 8.21
N GLY A 92 -27.28 28.53 7.46
CA GLY A 92 -26.93 27.12 7.25
C GLY A 92 -27.84 26.34 6.29
N ARG A 93 -28.94 26.92 5.79
CA ARG A 93 -29.84 26.25 4.83
C ARG A 93 -29.48 26.58 3.40
N CYS A 94 -29.51 25.56 2.56
CA CYS A 94 -29.33 25.67 1.14
C CYS A 94 -30.52 26.39 0.48
N LEU A 95 -30.31 27.60 -0.07
CA LEU A 95 -31.35 28.33 -0.80
C LEU A 95 -31.44 27.86 -2.25
N PHE A 96 -30.31 27.90 -2.94
CA PHE A 96 -30.19 27.47 -4.33
C PHE A 96 -28.73 27.07 -4.63
N LYS A 97 -28.53 26.28 -5.68
CA LYS A 97 -27.21 25.85 -6.13
C LYS A 97 -26.69 26.73 -7.27
N ILE A 98 -25.40 27.03 -7.26
CA ILE A 98 -24.67 27.66 -8.37
C ILE A 98 -23.58 26.70 -8.85
N ALA A 99 -23.13 26.86 -10.09
CA ALA A 99 -22.09 26.08 -10.71
C ALA A 99 -21.04 26.99 -11.35
N ASP A 100 -19.78 26.59 -11.21
CA ASP A 100 -18.62 27.25 -11.82
C ASP A 100 -17.43 26.29 -11.92
N PRO A 101 -16.39 26.61 -12.69
CA PRO A 101 -15.11 25.95 -12.58
C PRO A 101 -14.62 25.96 -11.12
N LYS A 102 -14.08 24.83 -10.71
CA LYS A 102 -13.61 24.55 -9.35
C LYS A 102 -12.71 25.65 -8.75
N SER A 103 -11.90 26.32 -9.57
CA SER A 103 -11.01 27.41 -9.15
C SER A 103 -11.70 28.71 -8.77
N GLU A 104 -12.84 29.03 -9.40
CA GLU A 104 -13.53 30.32 -9.26
C GLU A 104 -14.75 30.21 -8.32
N LEU A 105 -15.29 29.00 -8.16
CA LEU A 105 -16.50 28.74 -7.39
C LEU A 105 -16.41 29.19 -5.92
N SER A 106 -15.27 28.98 -5.25
CA SER A 106 -15.12 29.37 -3.83
C SER A 106 -15.26 30.87 -3.60
N GLN A 107 -14.59 31.68 -4.42
CA GLN A 107 -14.64 33.14 -4.33
C GLN A 107 -16.04 33.66 -4.68
N ARG A 108 -16.68 33.09 -5.70
CA ARG A 108 -18.04 33.46 -6.09
C ARG A 108 -19.07 33.16 -5.00
N ILE A 109 -18.95 32.04 -4.28
CA ILE A 109 -19.82 31.73 -3.14
C ILE A 109 -19.68 32.79 -2.05
N GLU A 110 -18.45 33.13 -1.69
CA GLU A 110 -18.15 34.08 -0.63
C GLU A 110 -18.76 35.46 -0.93
N ASP A 111 -18.57 35.96 -2.15
CA ASP A 111 -19.15 37.22 -2.62
C ASP A 111 -20.69 37.23 -2.54
N ILE A 112 -21.33 36.15 -3.02
CA ILE A 112 -22.79 36.06 -3.05
C ILE A 112 -23.34 35.93 -1.64
N GLU A 113 -22.75 35.08 -0.79
CA GLU A 113 -23.20 34.88 0.58
C GLU A 113 -23.01 36.15 1.42
N GLN A 114 -21.93 36.90 1.22
CA GLN A 114 -21.69 38.17 1.91
C GLN A 114 -22.73 39.23 1.52
N ARG A 115 -23.01 39.38 0.22
CA ARG A 115 -24.05 40.32 -0.27
C ARG A 115 -25.45 39.90 0.18
N LEU A 116 -25.74 38.60 0.15
CA LEU A 116 -26.99 38.03 0.65
C LEU A 116 -27.16 38.32 2.13
N TYR A 117 -26.12 38.10 2.93
CA TYR A 117 -26.13 38.35 4.37
C TYR A 117 -26.45 39.81 4.68
N ASN A 118 -25.71 40.75 4.07
CA ASN A 118 -25.90 42.19 4.27
C ASN A 118 -27.34 42.62 3.91
N SER A 119 -27.85 42.15 2.76
CA SER A 119 -29.21 42.47 2.30
C SER A 119 -30.28 41.84 3.19
N SER A 120 -30.05 40.60 3.65
CA SER A 120 -30.99 39.88 4.51
C SER A 120 -31.10 40.51 5.90
N ASN A 121 -29.99 40.99 6.48
CA ASN A 121 -29.99 41.66 7.77
C ASN A 121 -30.84 42.94 7.74
N MET A 122 -30.75 43.74 6.68
CA MET A 122 -31.63 44.90 6.49
C MET A 122 -33.11 44.49 6.42
N TYR A 123 -33.42 43.41 5.70
CA TYR A 123 -34.80 42.89 5.58
C TYR A 123 -35.38 42.35 6.90
N PHE A 124 -34.54 41.85 7.79
CA PHE A 124 -34.94 41.26 9.07
C PHE A 124 -35.15 42.30 10.19
N GLN A 125 -34.55 43.49 10.10
CA GLN A 125 -34.67 44.52 11.14
C GLN A 125 -36.04 45.20 11.16
N THR A 126 -36.67 45.39 10.00
CA THR A 126 -37.97 46.05 9.88
C THR A 126 -39.08 45.04 9.60
N ASP A 127 -40.09 44.94 10.48
CA ASP A 127 -41.19 43.97 10.32
C ASP A 127 -42.02 44.20 9.05
N SER A 128 -42.23 45.46 8.65
CA SER A 128 -42.99 45.88 7.46
C SER A 128 -42.17 46.05 6.18
N ALA A 129 -40.85 45.77 6.20
CA ALA A 129 -40.01 45.93 5.01
C ALA A 129 -40.55 45.14 3.81
N GLN A 130 -40.70 45.82 2.68
CA GLN A 130 -41.10 45.20 1.42
C GLN A 130 -39.86 44.62 0.72
N LEU A 131 -39.86 43.31 0.47
CA LEU A 131 -38.84 42.63 -0.31
C LEU A 131 -39.22 42.68 -1.80
N LYS A 132 -38.41 43.36 -2.61
CA LYS A 132 -38.53 43.35 -4.07
C LYS A 132 -37.29 42.67 -4.66
N ILE A 133 -37.48 41.63 -5.46
CA ILE A 133 -36.39 40.97 -6.19
C ILE A 133 -36.62 41.28 -7.66
N ARG A 134 -35.64 41.93 -8.29
CA ARG A 134 -35.67 42.30 -9.71
C ARG A 134 -34.61 41.52 -10.46
N GLN A 135 -34.87 41.27 -11.73
CA GLN A 135 -33.87 40.78 -12.66
C GLN A 135 -33.62 41.82 -13.75
N GLN A 136 -32.38 41.94 -14.19
CA GLN A 136 -31.98 42.82 -15.27
C GLN A 136 -31.11 42.04 -16.25
N ALA A 137 -31.45 42.14 -17.54
CA ALA A 137 -30.64 41.55 -18.59
C ALA A 137 -29.40 42.42 -18.84
N THR A 138 -28.21 41.83 -18.70
CA THR A 138 -26.92 42.48 -18.97
C THR A 138 -26.25 41.68 -20.09
N GLY A 139 -26.54 42.03 -21.35
CA GLY A 139 -26.12 41.25 -22.52
C GLY A 139 -26.80 39.87 -22.57
N ASN A 140 -26.00 38.80 -22.66
CA ASN A 140 -26.48 37.41 -22.64
C ASN A 140 -26.64 36.82 -21.22
N LEU A 141 -26.37 37.61 -20.18
CA LEU A 141 -26.43 37.19 -18.78
C LEU A 141 -27.61 37.87 -18.07
N GLN A 142 -28.01 37.29 -16.94
CA GLN A 142 -29.10 37.81 -16.11
C GLN A 142 -28.57 38.12 -14.71
N ASP A 143 -28.71 39.39 -14.30
CA ASP A 143 -28.35 39.85 -12.97
C ASP A 143 -29.57 39.85 -12.05
N ILE A 144 -29.41 39.35 -10.81
CA ILE A 144 -30.44 39.34 -9.78
C ILE A 144 -30.13 40.43 -8.74
N TYR A 145 -31.09 41.32 -8.52
CA TYR A 145 -31.02 42.41 -7.55
C TYR A 145 -32.00 42.17 -6.41
N ILE A 146 -31.55 42.42 -5.18
CA ILE A 146 -32.40 42.48 -3.99
C ILE A 146 -32.57 43.95 -3.62
N SER A 147 -33.82 44.41 -3.57
CA SER A 147 -34.20 45.71 -3.05
C SER A 147 -34.95 45.54 -1.74
N VAL A 148 -34.42 46.19 -0.70
CA VAL A 148 -35.04 46.29 0.63
C VAL A 148 -35.21 47.78 0.91
N GLU A 149 -36.47 48.23 1.00
CA GLU A 149 -36.81 49.65 1.12
C GLU A 149 -36.21 50.45 -0.07
N ASP A 150 -35.24 51.33 0.19
CA ASP A 150 -34.61 52.20 -0.82
C ASP A 150 -33.20 51.74 -1.25
N LYS A 151 -32.69 50.63 -0.69
CA LYS A 151 -31.36 50.10 -1.03
C LYS A 151 -31.48 48.91 -1.97
N GLU A 152 -30.88 49.03 -3.14
CA GLU A 152 -30.80 47.96 -4.14
C GLU A 152 -29.36 47.44 -4.22
N VAL A 153 -29.19 46.13 -4.06
CA VAL A 153 -27.90 45.44 -4.08
C VAL A 153 -27.93 44.34 -5.14
N ARG A 154 -26.91 44.33 -6.03
CA ARG A 154 -26.72 43.23 -6.97
C ARG A 154 -26.26 41.97 -6.23
N LEU A 155 -27.13 40.98 -6.13
CA LEU A 155 -26.83 39.73 -5.44
C LEU A 155 -25.84 38.89 -6.24
N LEU A 156 -26.22 38.51 -7.46
CA LEU A 156 -25.42 37.61 -8.31
C LEU A 156 -25.76 37.77 -9.78
N THR A 157 -24.82 37.34 -10.63
CA THR A 157 -25.01 37.14 -12.06
C THR A 157 -25.19 35.64 -12.31
N VAL A 158 -26.25 35.26 -13.03
CA VAL A 158 -26.50 33.87 -13.45
C VAL A 158 -25.64 33.57 -14.66
N THR A 159 -24.73 32.61 -14.53
CA THR A 159 -23.77 32.25 -15.59
C THR A 159 -24.31 31.12 -16.47
N PRO A 160 -23.74 30.90 -17.67
CA PRO A 160 -24.12 29.76 -18.51
C PRO A 160 -23.89 28.41 -17.81
N TRP A 161 -22.88 28.33 -16.93
CA TRP A 161 -22.59 27.17 -16.11
C TRP A 161 -23.75 26.79 -15.18
N ASP A 162 -24.41 27.78 -14.57
CA ASP A 162 -25.58 27.56 -13.70
C ASP A 162 -26.77 26.95 -14.45
N ALA A 163 -26.95 27.38 -15.71
CA ALA A 163 -28.03 26.96 -16.59
C ALA A 163 -27.73 25.55 -17.15
N GLN A 164 -26.50 25.33 -17.63
CA GLN A 164 -26.01 24.04 -18.13
C GLN A 164 -26.08 22.95 -17.07
N PHE A 165 -25.71 23.26 -15.81
CA PHE A 165 -25.78 22.30 -14.71
C PHE A 165 -27.21 21.75 -14.46
N LYS A 166 -28.24 22.51 -14.86
CA LYS A 166 -29.65 22.10 -14.74
C LYS A 166 -30.29 21.72 -16.07
N GLY A 167 -29.59 21.84 -17.19
CA GLY A 167 -30.13 21.57 -18.52
C GLY A 167 -31.28 22.50 -18.90
N VAL A 168 -31.29 23.74 -18.40
CA VAL A 168 -32.35 24.73 -18.67
C VAL A 168 -31.76 26.01 -19.25
N SER A 169 -32.59 26.89 -19.81
CA SER A 169 -32.14 28.21 -20.28
C SER A 169 -31.75 29.11 -19.10
N ILE A 170 -30.89 30.11 -19.37
CA ILE A 170 -30.46 31.09 -18.37
C ILE A 170 -31.66 31.79 -17.73
N GLU A 171 -32.64 32.21 -18.54
CA GLU A 171 -33.85 32.87 -18.04
C GLU A 171 -34.69 31.98 -17.12
N VAL A 172 -34.92 30.72 -17.50
CA VAL A 172 -35.64 29.76 -16.65
C VAL A 172 -34.86 29.52 -15.36
N ARG A 173 -33.54 29.44 -15.42
CA ARG A 173 -32.68 29.28 -14.24
C ARG A 173 -32.77 30.48 -13.31
N THR A 174 -32.74 31.70 -13.86
CA THR A 174 -32.88 32.96 -13.10
C THR A 174 -34.20 33.00 -12.36
N ASN A 175 -35.31 32.69 -13.03
CA ASN A 175 -36.64 32.66 -12.41
C ASN A 175 -36.73 31.62 -11.26
N GLN A 176 -36.14 30.43 -11.44
CA GLN A 176 -36.06 29.42 -10.38
C GLN A 176 -35.26 29.92 -9.16
N ILE A 177 -34.13 30.58 -9.40
CA ILE A 177 -33.30 31.15 -8.32
C ILE A 177 -34.08 32.23 -7.58
N ILE A 178 -34.74 33.14 -8.29
CA ILE A 178 -35.58 34.20 -7.70
C ILE A 178 -36.68 33.62 -6.82
N GLN A 179 -37.40 32.60 -7.32
CA GLN A 179 -38.45 31.94 -6.55
C GLN A 179 -37.89 31.32 -5.26
N LYS A 180 -36.79 30.55 -5.36
CA LYS A 180 -36.15 29.91 -4.21
C LYS A 180 -35.59 30.91 -3.21
N LEU A 181 -35.02 32.01 -3.69
CA LEU A 181 -34.52 33.11 -2.88
C LEU A 181 -35.66 33.80 -2.11
N LYS A 182 -36.79 34.08 -2.78
CA LYS A 182 -37.98 34.67 -2.14
C LYS A 182 -38.55 33.75 -1.06
N GLU A 183 -38.79 32.48 -1.39
CA GLU A 183 -39.25 31.45 -0.44
C GLU A 183 -38.29 31.34 0.76
N GLY A 184 -36.98 31.35 0.49
CA GLY A 184 -35.91 31.26 1.48
C GLY A 184 -35.87 32.44 2.45
N LEU A 185 -35.87 33.67 1.94
CA LEU A 185 -35.84 34.90 2.74
C LEU A 185 -37.12 35.07 3.58
N GLN A 186 -38.29 34.77 3.01
CA GLN A 186 -39.55 34.80 3.74
C GLN A 186 -39.56 33.77 4.88
N ARG A 187 -39.10 32.55 4.62
CA ARG A 187 -38.95 31.52 5.64
C ARG A 187 -37.97 31.96 6.74
N ALA A 188 -36.81 32.48 6.36
CA ALA A 188 -35.79 32.96 7.30
C ALA A 188 -36.32 34.11 8.20
N LYS A 189 -37.19 34.98 7.67
CA LYS A 189 -37.87 36.02 8.47
C LYS A 189 -38.91 35.42 9.43
N GLN A 190 -39.66 34.40 9.00
CA GLN A 190 -40.62 33.70 9.88
C GLN A 190 -39.94 32.93 11.01
N GLU A 191 -38.79 32.29 10.74
CA GLU A 191 -38.02 31.53 11.73
C GLU A 191 -37.43 32.40 12.85
N ARG A 192 -37.23 33.71 12.59
CA ARG A 192 -36.75 34.69 13.56
C ARG A 192 -37.87 35.29 14.44
N LYS A 193 -39.15 35.01 14.16
CA LYS A 193 -40.25 35.52 14.98
C LYS A 193 -40.26 34.86 16.37
N PRO A 194 -40.58 35.60 17.44
CA PRO A 194 -40.52 35.07 18.81
C PRO A 194 -41.42 33.85 19.01
N ARG A 195 -42.62 33.83 18.41
CA ARG A 195 -43.54 32.67 18.47
C ARG A 195 -42.92 31.40 17.87
N PHE A 196 -42.12 31.51 16.81
CA PHE A 196 -41.46 30.35 16.21
C PHE A 196 -40.35 29.82 17.12
N LEU A 197 -39.50 30.71 17.65
CA LEU A 197 -38.39 30.34 18.54
C LEU A 197 -38.89 29.67 19.83
N ILE A 198 -39.99 30.14 20.42
CA ILE A 198 -40.61 29.52 21.60
C ILE A 198 -41.08 28.09 21.27
N ASN A 199 -41.76 27.89 20.13
CA ASN A 199 -42.23 26.58 19.71
C ASN A 199 -41.07 25.60 19.46
N GLN A 200 -39.95 26.07 18.90
CA GLN A 200 -38.76 25.24 18.73
C GLN A 200 -38.04 24.97 20.06
N GLY A 201 -38.03 25.94 20.98
CA GLY A 201 -37.54 25.77 22.35
C GLY A 201 -38.27 24.66 23.10
N LEU A 202 -39.61 24.60 22.99
CA LEU A 202 -40.41 23.52 23.57
C LEU A 202 -40.05 22.14 22.99
N LYS A 203 -39.81 22.05 21.68
CA LYS A 203 -39.35 20.81 21.04
C LYS A 203 -37.95 20.40 21.53
N ALA A 204 -37.03 21.36 21.61
CA ALA A 204 -35.67 21.11 22.09
C ALA A 204 -35.66 20.64 23.56
N ALA A 205 -36.50 21.23 24.41
CA ALA A 205 -36.68 20.80 25.80
C ALA A 205 -37.21 19.36 25.87
N GLY A 206 -38.22 19.02 25.07
CA GLY A 206 -38.75 17.65 24.98
C GLY A 206 -37.69 16.62 24.55
N ILE A 207 -36.88 16.95 23.53
CA ILE A 207 -35.79 16.09 23.06
C ILE A 207 -34.73 15.88 24.14
N THR A 208 -34.38 16.94 24.89
CA THR A 208 -33.42 16.87 26.00
C THR A 208 -33.91 15.93 27.10
N VAL A 209 -35.20 15.99 27.44
CA VAL A 209 -35.83 15.06 28.40
C VAL A 209 -35.76 13.61 27.91
N VAL A 210 -36.04 13.36 26.63
CA VAL A 210 -35.93 12.01 26.04
C VAL A 210 -34.50 11.49 26.09
N ILE A 211 -33.51 12.31 25.73
CA ILE A 211 -32.08 11.96 25.80
C ILE A 211 -31.68 11.61 27.24
N PHE A 212 -32.08 12.44 28.21
CA PHE A 212 -31.79 12.21 29.61
C PHE A 212 -32.43 10.91 30.12
N PHE A 213 -33.67 10.62 29.72
CA PHE A 213 -34.35 9.39 30.06
C PHE A 213 -33.65 8.14 29.49
N LEU A 214 -33.27 8.16 28.20
CA LEU A 214 -32.48 7.11 27.56
C LEU A 214 -31.12 6.92 28.25
N ASN A 215 -30.46 8.02 28.62
CA ASN A 215 -29.21 8.02 29.35
C ASN A 215 -29.33 7.33 30.73
N CYS A 216 -30.40 7.62 31.47
CA CYS A 216 -30.69 6.96 32.75
C CYS A 216 -30.94 5.45 32.59
N ILE A 217 -31.63 5.02 31.52
CA ILE A 217 -31.86 3.59 31.24
C ILE A 217 -30.52 2.89 30.96
N ILE A 218 -29.67 3.47 30.11
CA ILE A 218 -28.36 2.91 29.78
C ILE A 218 -27.46 2.84 31.02
N PHE A 219 -27.43 3.90 31.83
CA PHE A 219 -26.65 3.92 33.09
C PHE A 219 -27.11 2.87 34.10
N ARG A 220 -28.43 2.63 34.21
CA ARG A 220 -28.98 1.54 35.03
C ARG A 220 -28.48 0.17 34.55
N LYS A 221 -28.52 -0.08 33.24
CA LYS A 221 -28.02 -1.32 32.62
C LYS A 221 -26.51 -1.50 32.83
N GLU A 222 -25.74 -0.42 32.71
CA GLU A 222 -24.29 -0.40 32.93
C GLU A 222 -23.94 -0.72 34.39
N ARG A 223 -24.66 -0.13 35.35
CA ARG A 223 -24.50 -0.41 36.79
C ARG A 223 -24.88 -1.85 37.13
N HIS A 224 -25.90 -2.40 36.51
CA HIS A 224 -26.29 -3.81 36.67
C HIS A 224 -25.19 -4.76 36.17
N LEU A 225 -24.65 -4.53 34.97
CA LEU A 225 -23.54 -5.32 34.41
C LEU A 225 -22.29 -5.25 35.31
N LYS A 226 -21.98 -4.08 35.88
CA LYS A 226 -20.85 -3.90 36.81
C LYS A 226 -21.05 -4.61 38.15
N ASN A 227 -22.27 -4.59 38.69
CA ASN A 227 -22.59 -5.31 39.93
C ASN A 227 -22.59 -6.83 39.73
N SER A 228 -23.07 -7.32 38.58
CA SER A 228 -22.97 -8.74 38.21
C SER A 228 -21.52 -9.21 38.11
N LYS A 229 -20.62 -8.37 37.57
CA LYS A 229 -19.17 -8.64 37.51
C LYS A 229 -18.55 -8.79 38.90
N LYS A 230 -19.00 -8.00 39.89
CA LYS A 230 -18.49 -8.01 41.28
C LYS A 230 -18.89 -9.28 42.04
N HIS A 231 -20.09 -9.81 41.80
CA HIS A 231 -20.53 -11.09 42.39
C HIS A 231 -19.80 -12.31 41.79
N LEU A 232 -19.43 -12.25 40.50
CA LEU A 232 -18.63 -13.30 39.85
C LEU A 232 -17.17 -13.33 40.34
N THR A 233 -16.60 -12.19 40.74
CA THR A 233 -15.24 -12.12 41.32
C THR A 233 -15.18 -12.44 42.81
N SER A 234 -16.26 -12.21 43.58
CA SER A 234 -16.27 -12.49 45.03
C SER A 234 -16.51 -13.96 45.38
N SER A 235 -16.94 -14.80 44.43
CA SER A 235 -17.33 -16.19 44.68
C SER A 235 -16.20 -17.23 44.47
N ASN A 236 -14.94 -16.84 44.30
CA ASN A 236 -13.86 -17.80 44.02
C ASN A 236 -12.62 -17.56 44.91
N SER A 237 -12.63 -18.20 46.08
CA SER A 237 -11.45 -18.52 46.89
C SER A 237 -11.45 -20.02 47.18
N SER A 238 -11.44 -20.85 46.13
CA SER A 238 -11.32 -22.30 46.27
C SER A 238 -10.60 -22.91 45.08
N GLU A 239 -9.77 -23.87 45.42
CA GLU A 239 -8.67 -24.52 44.69
C GLU A 239 -9.15 -25.36 43.49
N TYR A 240 -8.31 -25.38 42.43
CA TYR A 240 -8.37 -26.17 41.19
C TYR A 240 -9.67 -26.15 40.33
N GLN A 241 -9.61 -25.46 39.18
CA GLN A 241 -10.71 -25.38 38.19
C GLN A 241 -10.23 -25.84 36.79
N PRO A 242 -11.00 -26.69 36.08
CA PRO A 242 -10.59 -27.29 34.80
C PRO A 242 -10.46 -26.26 33.66
N ILE A 243 -9.51 -26.47 32.73
CA ILE A 243 -9.15 -25.54 31.63
C ILE A 243 -10.36 -25.11 30.78
N LEU A 244 -11.34 -25.99 30.56
CA LEU A 244 -12.57 -25.67 29.82
C LEU A 244 -13.39 -24.54 30.49
N THR A 245 -13.42 -24.52 31.83
CA THR A 245 -14.09 -23.45 32.60
C THR A 245 -13.31 -22.14 32.59
N GLN A 246 -11.99 -22.19 32.36
CA GLN A 246 -11.15 -21.00 32.21
C GLN A 246 -11.36 -20.36 30.83
N LEU A 247 -11.44 -21.17 29.76
CA LEU A 247 -11.72 -20.69 28.40
C LEU A 247 -13.12 -20.08 28.28
N ASN A 248 -14.16 -20.76 28.80
CA ASN A 248 -15.53 -20.22 28.81
C ASN A 248 -15.64 -18.94 29.64
N ARG A 249 -14.95 -18.84 30.79
CA ARG A 249 -14.90 -17.59 31.56
C ARG A 249 -14.20 -16.47 30.79
N ARG A 250 -13.03 -16.73 30.19
CA ARG A 250 -12.31 -15.70 29.42
C ARG A 250 -13.16 -15.16 28.25
N GLN A 251 -13.96 -16.01 27.64
CA GLN A 251 -14.93 -15.62 26.61
C GLN A 251 -16.07 -14.76 27.17
N GLN A 252 -16.68 -15.12 28.30
CA GLN A 252 -17.72 -14.29 28.96
C GLN A 252 -17.17 -12.93 29.43
N TRP A 253 -15.92 -12.87 29.89
CA TRP A 253 -15.25 -11.62 30.24
C TRP A 253 -15.04 -10.71 29.02
N ASN A 254 -14.61 -11.28 27.89
CA ASN A 254 -14.47 -10.52 26.65
C ASN A 254 -15.84 -10.01 26.14
N ILE A 255 -16.91 -10.81 26.25
CA ILE A 255 -18.26 -10.42 25.82
C ILE A 255 -18.81 -9.27 26.69
N THR A 256 -18.69 -9.37 28.02
CA THR A 256 -19.20 -8.32 28.92
C THR A 256 -18.42 -7.01 28.79
N GLU A 257 -17.12 -7.08 28.53
CA GLU A 257 -16.30 -5.89 28.26
C GLU A 257 -16.70 -5.22 26.92
N VAL A 258 -16.92 -6.01 25.86
CA VAL A 258 -17.44 -5.50 24.57
C VAL A 258 -18.81 -4.86 24.75
N GLN A 259 -19.74 -5.49 25.48
CA GLN A 259 -21.06 -4.92 25.76
C GLN A 259 -20.98 -3.59 26.51
N HIS A 260 -20.08 -3.47 27.50
CA HIS A 260 -19.88 -2.23 28.24
C HIS A 260 -19.37 -1.09 27.35
N ARG A 261 -18.40 -1.37 26.48
CA ARG A 261 -17.88 -0.39 25.51
C ARG A 261 -18.92 -0.02 24.46
N LEU A 262 -19.70 -0.99 23.99
CA LEU A 262 -20.81 -0.75 23.06
C LEU A 262 -21.83 0.22 23.66
N LEU A 263 -22.20 0.03 24.94
CA LEU A 263 -23.13 0.93 25.64
C LEU A 263 -22.58 2.36 25.77
N GLN A 264 -21.28 2.53 26.01
CA GLN A 264 -20.64 3.86 26.06
C GLN A 264 -20.66 4.55 24.68
N ILE A 265 -20.43 3.79 23.60
CA ILE A 265 -20.52 4.32 22.23
C ILE A 265 -21.95 4.73 21.90
N ILE A 266 -22.95 3.91 22.26
CA ILE A 266 -24.37 4.23 22.07
C ILE A 266 -24.74 5.50 22.84
N GLN A 267 -24.28 5.64 24.08
CA GLN A 267 -24.51 6.84 24.90
C GLN A 267 -23.90 8.09 24.25
N ALA A 268 -22.65 8.02 23.77
CA ALA A 268 -22.04 9.12 23.02
C ALA A 268 -22.84 9.47 21.76
N ALA A 269 -23.27 8.47 20.99
CA ALA A 269 -24.03 8.68 19.76
C ALA A 269 -25.37 9.37 20.03
N ILE A 270 -26.07 9.01 21.11
CA ILE A 270 -27.34 9.64 21.50
C ILE A 270 -27.12 11.12 21.86
N TRP A 271 -26.10 11.44 22.66
CA TRP A 271 -25.81 12.82 23.05
C TRP A 271 -25.35 13.68 21.87
N ILE A 272 -24.44 13.14 21.03
CA ILE A 272 -23.94 13.84 19.84
C ILE A 272 -25.08 14.07 18.84
N GLY A 273 -25.83 13.02 18.50
CA GLY A 273 -26.95 13.11 17.56
C GLY A 273 -28.07 14.04 18.05
N GLY A 274 -28.41 13.94 19.33
CA GLY A 274 -29.39 14.81 19.96
C GLY A 274 -28.98 16.28 19.97
N THR A 275 -27.72 16.57 20.30
CA THR A 275 -27.16 17.93 20.26
C THR A 275 -27.18 18.50 18.85
N LEU A 276 -26.78 17.71 17.85
CA LEU A 276 -26.79 18.13 16.45
C LEU A 276 -28.20 18.41 15.93
N PHE A 277 -29.18 17.60 16.35
CA PHE A 277 -30.57 17.84 16.03
C PHE A 277 -31.08 19.15 16.67
N ILE A 278 -30.73 19.42 17.93
CA ILE A 278 -31.08 20.68 18.61
C ILE A 278 -30.45 21.88 17.88
N PHE A 279 -29.20 21.77 17.42
CA PHE A 279 -28.55 22.83 16.65
C PHE A 279 -29.26 23.14 15.32
N ASP A 280 -29.91 22.17 14.69
CA ASP A 280 -30.66 22.39 13.43
C ASP A 280 -32.01 23.10 13.63
N LEU A 281 -32.61 23.00 14.83
CA LEU A 281 -33.89 23.62 15.16
C LEU A 281 -33.84 25.15 15.16
N PHE A 282 -32.70 25.74 15.56
CA PHE A 282 -32.54 27.19 15.64
C PHE A 282 -31.70 27.73 14.47
N PRO A 283 -32.10 28.85 13.86
CA PRO A 283 -31.40 29.42 12.71
C PRO A 283 -29.96 29.84 13.05
N TYR A 284 -29.73 30.40 14.25
CA TYR A 284 -28.42 30.90 14.68
C TYR A 284 -27.40 29.78 14.97
N THR A 285 -27.84 28.61 15.44
CA THR A 285 -26.95 27.51 15.83
C THR A 285 -26.69 26.50 14.70
N ARG A 286 -27.47 26.54 13.62
CA ARG A 286 -27.38 25.56 12.53
C ARG A 286 -26.00 25.51 11.86
N ILE A 287 -25.36 26.68 11.73
CA ILE A 287 -24.02 26.80 11.15
C ILE A 287 -22.98 26.06 12.01
N ILE A 288 -23.11 26.13 13.34
CA ILE A 288 -22.23 25.44 14.28
C ILE A 288 -22.39 23.91 14.13
N GLY A 289 -23.62 23.43 13.93
CA GLY A 289 -23.89 22.02 13.66
C GLY A 289 -23.20 21.51 12.39
N LEU A 290 -23.26 22.28 11.29
CA LEU A 290 -22.56 21.94 10.04
C LEU A 290 -21.05 21.91 10.18
N TRP A 291 -20.48 22.87 10.92
CA TRP A 291 -19.05 22.89 11.22
C TRP A 291 -18.63 21.65 12.00
N PHE A 292 -19.40 21.27 13.01
CA PHE A 292 -19.15 20.05 13.80
C PHE A 292 -19.15 18.78 12.93
N PHE A 293 -20.11 18.61 12.02
CA PHE A 293 -20.16 17.46 11.11
C PHE A 293 -18.92 17.39 10.20
N THR A 294 -18.54 18.52 9.61
CA THR A 294 -17.36 18.60 8.74
C THR A 294 -16.08 18.31 9.54
N SER A 295 -15.90 18.95 10.70
CA SER A 295 -14.74 18.71 11.57
C SER A 295 -14.65 17.29 12.11
N LEU A 296 -15.76 16.59 12.33
CA LEU A 296 -15.75 15.19 12.80
C LEU A 296 -15.39 14.19 11.69
N SER A 297 -15.73 14.49 10.44
CA SER A 297 -15.45 13.59 9.30
C SER A 297 -13.95 13.38 9.04
N ILE A 298 -13.13 14.42 9.18
CA ILE A 298 -11.68 14.37 8.92
C ILE A 298 -10.94 13.39 9.85
N PRO A 299 -11.03 13.48 11.19
CA PRO A 299 -10.36 12.54 12.09
C PRO A 299 -10.89 11.11 11.94
N LEU A 300 -12.17 10.94 11.58
CA LEU A 300 -12.75 9.63 11.31
C LEU A 300 -12.15 9.00 10.05
N GLN A 301 -11.98 9.76 8.98
CA GLN A 301 -11.33 9.30 7.75
C GLN A 301 -9.85 8.98 7.99
N ILE A 302 -9.12 9.85 8.69
CA ILE A 302 -7.71 9.60 9.07
C ILE A 302 -7.62 8.32 9.91
N GLY A 303 -8.54 8.11 10.85
CA GLY A 303 -8.54 6.89 11.65
C GLY A 303 -8.93 5.64 10.91
N LEU A 304 -9.82 5.73 9.92
CA LEU A 304 -10.09 4.65 8.99
C LEU A 304 -8.84 4.28 8.20
N VAL A 305 -8.10 5.26 7.66
CA VAL A 305 -6.83 5.03 6.96
C VAL A 305 -5.79 4.40 7.88
N GLY A 306 -5.68 4.86 9.12
CA GLY A 306 -4.82 4.25 10.15
C GLY A 306 -5.17 2.79 10.40
N CYS A 307 -6.46 2.47 10.56
CA CYS A 307 -6.95 1.10 10.72
C CYS A 307 -6.64 0.22 9.50
N ILE A 308 -6.88 0.72 8.27
CA ILE A 308 -6.56 -0.01 7.05
C ILE A 308 -5.05 -0.29 6.96
N THR A 309 -4.23 0.73 7.20
CA THR A 309 -2.75 0.60 7.18
C THR A 309 -2.28 -0.43 8.20
N TYR A 310 -2.86 -0.42 9.41
CA TYR A 310 -2.56 -1.40 10.44
C TYR A 310 -2.94 -2.83 10.02
N VAL A 311 -4.14 -3.02 9.46
CA VAL A 311 -4.59 -4.31 8.94
C VAL A 311 -3.66 -4.81 7.84
N LEU A 312 -3.21 -3.94 6.95
CA LEU A 312 -2.28 -4.29 5.86
C LEU A 312 -0.91 -4.72 6.40
N ILE A 313 -0.37 -4.03 7.42
CA ILE A 313 0.87 -4.44 8.09
C ILE A 313 0.71 -5.82 8.74
N CYS A 314 -0.38 -6.03 9.48
CA CYS A 314 -0.68 -7.32 10.10
C CYS A 314 -0.81 -8.44 9.06
N PHE A 315 -1.49 -8.17 7.95
CA PHE A 315 -1.64 -9.10 6.84
C PHE A 315 -0.28 -9.44 6.21
N SER A 316 0.56 -8.43 5.95
CA SER A 316 1.91 -8.67 5.43
C SER A 316 2.78 -9.48 6.40
N TYR A 317 2.67 -9.26 7.71
CA TYR A 317 3.37 -10.07 8.71
C TYR A 317 2.91 -11.52 8.71
N ALA A 318 1.60 -11.75 8.57
CA ALA A 318 1.03 -13.08 8.43
C ALA A 318 1.48 -13.77 7.12
N LEU A 319 1.61 -13.01 6.03
CA LEU A 319 2.10 -13.53 4.76
C LEU A 319 3.58 -13.93 4.85
N ILE A 320 4.43 -13.07 5.43
CA ILE A 320 5.86 -13.37 5.66
C ILE A 320 6.03 -14.61 6.53
N SER A 321 5.26 -14.73 7.62
CA SER A 321 5.35 -15.89 8.51
C SER A 321 4.89 -17.17 7.81
N ARG A 322 3.82 -17.12 7.00
CA ARG A 322 3.37 -18.25 6.19
C ARG A 322 4.42 -18.67 5.18
N LEU A 323 4.99 -17.74 4.40
CA LEU A 323 6.04 -18.04 3.42
C LEU A 323 7.25 -18.70 4.08
N ASN A 324 7.72 -18.15 5.21
CA ASN A 324 8.84 -18.74 5.96
C ASN A 324 8.53 -20.16 6.44
N SER A 325 7.29 -20.41 6.90
CA SER A 325 6.89 -21.75 7.36
C SER A 325 6.82 -22.78 6.23
N ILE A 326 6.47 -22.37 5.01
CA ILE A 326 6.43 -23.24 3.82
C ILE A 326 7.87 -23.56 3.40
N LEU A 327 8.73 -22.54 3.32
CA LEU A 327 10.14 -22.71 2.96
C LEU A 327 10.88 -23.58 3.97
N ALA A 328 10.65 -23.39 5.28
CA ALA A 328 11.31 -24.21 6.30
C ALA A 328 10.90 -25.70 6.25
N LYS A 329 9.66 -26.01 5.84
CA LYS A 329 9.17 -27.40 5.75
C LYS A 329 9.72 -28.18 4.55
N ASN A 330 10.03 -27.50 3.45
CA ASN A 330 10.46 -28.17 2.21
C ASN A 330 11.97 -28.50 2.16
N TYR A 331 12.78 -28.01 3.11
CA TYR A 331 14.25 -28.19 3.11
C TYR A 331 14.77 -29.24 4.12
N LEU A 332 13.94 -30.20 4.54
CA LEU A 332 14.26 -31.24 5.53
C LEU A 332 15.20 -32.36 5.01
N VAL A 333 16.45 -32.05 4.62
CA VAL A 333 17.39 -33.11 4.15
C VAL A 333 18.76 -33.18 4.85
N THR A 334 19.17 -32.24 5.72
CA THR A 334 20.39 -32.48 6.54
C THR A 334 20.47 -31.62 7.81
N GLN A 335 20.78 -32.25 8.95
CA GLN A 335 20.78 -31.64 10.30
C GLN A 335 21.78 -30.47 10.45
N LYS A 336 22.95 -30.51 9.77
CA LYS A 336 23.94 -29.41 9.79
C LYS A 336 23.60 -28.22 8.89
N ALA A 337 22.77 -28.43 7.86
CA ALA A 337 22.29 -27.36 6.98
C ALA A 337 21.17 -26.54 7.65
N HIS A 338 20.46 -27.14 8.63
CA HIS A 338 19.33 -26.51 9.31
C HIS A 338 19.70 -25.29 10.14
N ASP A 339 20.74 -25.37 10.97
CA ASP A 339 21.06 -24.28 11.91
C ASP A 339 21.50 -23.00 11.18
N ARG A 340 22.32 -23.15 10.12
CA ARG A 340 22.77 -22.01 9.29
C ARG A 340 21.63 -21.42 8.47
N LEU A 341 20.67 -22.23 8.03
CA LEU A 341 19.52 -21.74 7.26
C LEU A 341 18.49 -21.05 8.15
N GLN A 342 18.23 -21.58 9.36
CA GLN A 342 17.31 -20.96 10.32
C GLN A 342 17.77 -19.55 10.73
N LEU A 343 19.06 -19.39 11.05
CA LEU A 343 19.64 -18.07 11.38
C LEU A 343 19.57 -17.07 10.22
N ARG A 344 19.66 -17.54 8.97
CA ARG A 344 19.49 -16.69 7.78
C ARG A 344 18.03 -16.30 7.59
N MET A 345 17.10 -17.24 7.75
CA MET A 345 15.67 -16.99 7.58
C MET A 345 15.12 -16.01 8.62
N THR A 346 15.56 -16.09 9.88
CA THR A 346 15.16 -15.14 10.91
C THR A 346 15.58 -13.72 10.54
N THR A 347 16.85 -13.54 10.17
CA THR A 347 17.41 -12.24 9.79
C THR A 347 16.71 -11.65 8.56
N ILE A 348 16.48 -12.46 7.52
CA ILE A 348 15.76 -12.02 6.31
C ILE A 348 14.32 -11.61 6.65
N SER A 349 13.65 -12.38 7.52
CA SER A 349 12.28 -12.08 7.92
C SER A 349 12.14 -10.78 8.70
N GLU A 350 13.11 -10.45 9.54
CA GLU A 350 13.13 -9.22 10.32
C GLU A 350 13.35 -8.00 9.41
N ILE A 351 14.30 -8.10 8.48
CA ILE A 351 14.54 -7.05 7.48
C ILE A 351 13.29 -6.84 6.62
N ALA A 352 12.68 -7.92 6.13
CA ALA A 352 11.46 -7.84 5.30
C ALA A 352 10.30 -7.17 6.06
N ARG A 353 10.09 -7.52 7.34
CA ARG A 353 9.06 -6.90 8.18
C ARG A 353 9.32 -5.41 8.37
N GLY A 354 10.58 -5.01 8.59
CA GLY A 354 10.99 -3.62 8.70
C GLY A 354 10.66 -2.83 7.44
N ILE A 355 11.09 -3.32 6.27
CA ILE A 355 10.83 -2.68 4.97
C ILE A 355 9.32 -2.53 4.72
N VAL A 356 8.56 -3.61 4.86
CA VAL A 356 7.10 -3.62 4.67
C VAL A 356 6.40 -2.61 5.58
N THR A 357 6.82 -2.52 6.84
CA THR A 357 6.23 -1.59 7.81
C THR A 357 6.50 -0.14 7.41
N ILE A 358 7.75 0.17 7.02
CA ILE A 358 8.13 1.51 6.57
C ILE A 358 7.36 1.87 5.29
N SER A 359 7.27 0.95 4.31
CA SER A 359 6.52 1.16 3.07
C SER A 359 5.05 1.46 3.33
N TRP A 360 4.36 0.63 4.13
CA TRP A 360 2.96 0.86 4.46
C TRP A 360 2.74 2.12 5.28
N PHE A 361 3.67 2.45 6.18
CA PHE A 361 3.60 3.69 6.95
C PHE A 361 3.68 4.92 6.04
N ILE A 362 4.64 4.96 5.11
CA ILE A 362 4.78 6.06 4.14
C ILE A 362 3.50 6.20 3.31
N VAL A 363 2.99 5.09 2.76
CA VAL A 363 1.74 5.10 1.98
C VAL A 363 0.57 5.60 2.83
N GLY A 364 0.42 5.12 4.06
CA GLY A 364 -0.64 5.56 4.98
C GLY A 364 -0.58 7.05 5.28
N VAL A 365 0.62 7.61 5.49
CA VAL A 365 0.83 9.04 5.70
C VAL A 365 0.47 9.85 4.45
N LEU A 366 0.88 9.42 3.26
CA LEU A 366 0.53 10.10 2.01
C LEU A 366 -0.98 10.11 1.75
N VAL A 367 -1.65 8.98 2.01
CA VAL A 367 -3.11 8.90 1.90
C VAL A 367 -3.80 9.81 2.94
N ALA A 368 -3.27 9.90 4.16
CA ALA A 368 -3.79 10.83 5.16
C ALA A 368 -3.65 12.30 4.75
N PHE A 369 -2.50 12.67 4.15
CA PHE A 369 -2.29 14.02 3.60
C PHE A 369 -3.26 14.33 2.45
N LEU A 370 -3.50 13.36 1.57
CA LEU A 370 -4.47 13.50 0.48
C LEU A 370 -5.89 13.78 1.01
N LEU A 371 -6.31 13.12 2.10
CA LEU A 371 -7.61 13.33 2.72
C LEU A 371 -7.78 14.71 3.37
N ILE A 372 -6.69 15.30 3.89
CA ILE A 372 -6.69 16.64 4.46
C ILE A 372 -6.58 17.71 3.35
N GLY A 373 -6.39 17.29 2.09
CA GLY A 373 -6.28 18.18 0.94
C GLY A 373 -4.88 18.79 0.76
N VAL A 374 -3.85 18.18 1.36
CA VAL A 374 -2.45 18.53 1.12
C VAL A 374 -2.03 17.97 -0.24
N ASP A 375 -1.35 18.79 -1.05
CA ASP A 375 -0.81 18.33 -2.33
C ASP A 375 0.33 17.32 -2.09
N ILE A 376 0.13 16.08 -2.55
CA ILE A 376 1.11 15.00 -2.44
C ILE A 376 2.05 14.93 -3.64
N ASN A 377 1.84 15.72 -4.70
CA ASN A 377 2.65 15.68 -5.92
C ASN A 377 4.15 15.89 -5.65
N PRO A 378 4.59 16.82 -4.77
CA PRO A 378 6.01 16.97 -4.47
C PRO A 378 6.62 15.73 -3.81
N PHE A 379 5.85 15.07 -2.93
CA PHE A 379 6.28 13.84 -2.28
C PHE A 379 6.34 12.67 -3.27
N LEU A 380 5.37 12.56 -4.18
CA LEU A 380 5.38 11.57 -5.25
C LEU A 380 6.54 11.78 -6.22
N ALA A 381 6.84 13.04 -6.58
CA ALA A 381 7.98 13.39 -7.41
C ALA A 381 9.31 13.00 -6.73
N GLY A 382 9.48 13.35 -5.46
CA GLY A 382 10.67 12.95 -4.68
C GLY A 382 10.80 11.43 -4.52
N ALA A 383 9.70 10.75 -4.20
CA ALA A 383 9.66 9.29 -4.11
C ALA A 383 9.98 8.62 -5.45
N GLY A 384 9.57 9.22 -6.57
CA GLY A 384 9.91 8.77 -7.92
C GLY A 384 11.41 8.79 -8.19
N ILE A 385 12.11 9.86 -7.79
CA ILE A 385 13.58 9.97 -7.93
C ILE A 385 14.28 8.90 -7.09
N ILE A 386 13.87 8.74 -5.82
CA ILE A 386 14.41 7.72 -4.93
C ILE A 386 14.15 6.31 -5.49
N GLY A 387 12.93 6.05 -5.96
CA GLY A 387 12.54 4.79 -6.57
C GLY A 387 13.35 4.46 -7.83
N LEU A 388 13.62 5.46 -8.67
CA LEU A 388 14.48 5.32 -9.83
C LEU A 388 15.91 4.93 -9.42
N GLY A 389 16.49 5.61 -8.42
CA GLY A 389 17.80 5.25 -7.88
C GLY A 389 17.85 3.81 -7.35
N LEU A 390 16.84 3.38 -6.60
CA LEU A 390 16.75 2.02 -6.06
C LEU A 390 16.59 0.96 -7.17
N SER A 391 15.85 1.28 -8.23
CA SER A 391 15.63 0.39 -9.38
C SER A 391 16.93 0.17 -10.17
N LEU A 392 17.72 1.23 -10.38
CA LEU A 392 19.02 1.14 -11.04
C LEU A 392 20.02 0.34 -10.19
N ALA A 393 20.04 0.58 -8.87
CA ALA A 393 20.89 -0.18 -7.96
C ALA A 393 20.54 -1.69 -7.91
N SER A 394 19.27 -2.03 -8.14
CA SER A 394 18.77 -3.42 -8.08
C SER A 394 18.75 -4.12 -9.44
N GLN A 395 19.17 -3.44 -10.52
CA GLN A 395 19.01 -3.94 -11.89
C GLN A 395 19.69 -5.30 -12.11
N ASN A 396 20.90 -5.49 -11.59
CA ASN A 396 21.66 -6.73 -11.80
C ASN A 396 21.01 -7.92 -11.10
N LEU A 397 20.41 -7.72 -9.91
CA LEU A 397 19.67 -8.77 -9.21
C LEU A 397 18.46 -9.25 -10.02
N ILE A 398 17.76 -8.31 -10.67
CA ILE A 398 16.60 -8.64 -11.51
C ILE A 398 17.07 -9.41 -12.75
N LYS A 399 18.15 -8.97 -13.40
CA LYS A 399 18.75 -9.67 -14.54
C LYS A 399 19.19 -11.10 -14.17
N ASP A 400 19.82 -11.27 -13.01
CA ASP A 400 20.22 -12.59 -12.52
C ASP A 400 19.03 -13.54 -12.44
N VAL A 401 17.93 -13.10 -11.81
CA VAL A 401 16.73 -13.93 -11.60
C VAL A 401 16.06 -14.30 -12.92
N ILE A 402 15.95 -13.34 -13.86
CA ILE A 402 15.34 -13.58 -15.18
C ILE A 402 16.19 -14.57 -15.97
N ASN A 403 17.52 -14.37 -16.04
CA ASN A 403 18.42 -15.26 -16.76
C ASN A 403 18.43 -16.66 -16.14
N GLY A 404 18.47 -16.77 -14.81
CA GLY A 404 18.40 -18.07 -14.14
C GLY A 404 17.09 -18.80 -14.38
N PHE A 405 15.97 -18.08 -14.45
CA PHE A 405 14.69 -18.67 -14.84
C PHE A 405 14.73 -19.21 -16.28
N LEU A 406 15.26 -18.44 -17.24
CA LEU A 406 15.37 -18.87 -18.64
C LEU A 406 16.29 -20.08 -18.82
N ILE A 407 17.43 -20.13 -18.11
CA ILE A 407 18.34 -21.28 -18.14
C ILE A 407 17.60 -22.57 -17.75
N VAL A 408 16.78 -22.51 -16.69
CA VAL A 408 15.98 -23.67 -16.23
C VAL A 408 14.84 -23.98 -17.19
N LEU A 409 14.14 -22.96 -17.70
CA LEU A 409 12.99 -23.13 -18.59
C LEU A 409 13.39 -23.75 -19.95
N GLU A 410 14.55 -23.35 -20.47
CA GLU A 410 15.05 -23.77 -21.78
C GLU A 410 15.97 -25.00 -21.70
N ASP A 411 16.24 -25.53 -20.50
CA ASP A 411 17.14 -26.66 -20.25
C ASP A 411 18.52 -26.48 -20.93
N GLN A 412 19.11 -25.27 -20.79
CA GLN A 412 20.39 -24.95 -21.44
C GLN A 412 21.53 -25.84 -20.91
N TYR A 413 21.47 -26.17 -19.62
CA TYR A 413 22.34 -27.14 -18.93
C TYR A 413 21.73 -27.52 -17.58
N ALA A 414 22.11 -28.69 -17.07
CA ALA A 414 21.61 -29.23 -15.81
C ALA A 414 22.72 -29.40 -14.75
N VAL A 415 22.32 -29.65 -13.51
CA VAL A 415 23.25 -30.05 -12.44
C VAL A 415 23.89 -31.38 -12.82
N GLY A 416 25.23 -31.42 -12.79
CA GLY A 416 26.05 -32.56 -13.23
C GLY A 416 26.65 -32.40 -14.63
N ASP A 417 26.20 -31.42 -15.43
CA ASP A 417 26.83 -31.12 -16.70
C ASP A 417 28.20 -30.46 -16.54
N PHE A 418 29.11 -30.73 -17.48
CA PHE A 418 30.36 -29.99 -17.59
C PHE A 418 30.16 -28.84 -18.57
N ILE A 419 30.27 -27.61 -18.07
CA ILE A 419 30.05 -26.40 -18.87
C ILE A 419 31.27 -25.48 -18.82
N ASN A 420 31.48 -24.74 -19.91
CA ASN A 420 32.38 -23.60 -19.96
C ASN A 420 31.58 -22.31 -20.14
N VAL A 421 31.77 -21.38 -19.22
CA VAL A 421 31.15 -20.05 -19.20
C VAL A 421 32.27 -19.01 -19.21
N GLY A 422 32.42 -18.31 -20.35
CA GLY A 422 33.56 -17.41 -20.56
C GLY A 422 34.89 -18.16 -20.46
N GLU A 423 35.74 -17.73 -19.52
CA GLU A 423 37.06 -18.31 -19.24
C GLU A 423 37.03 -19.41 -18.16
N VAL A 424 35.89 -19.61 -17.50
CA VAL A 424 35.74 -20.58 -16.42
C VAL A 424 35.07 -21.85 -16.96
N GLY A 425 35.58 -23.02 -16.55
CA GLY A 425 35.02 -24.33 -16.89
C GLY A 425 34.92 -25.27 -15.70
N GLY A 426 33.86 -26.06 -15.63
CA GLY A 426 33.68 -27.02 -14.55
C GLY A 426 32.35 -27.76 -14.57
N ILE A 427 32.19 -28.71 -13.65
CA ILE A 427 30.95 -29.45 -13.44
C ILE A 427 29.99 -28.58 -12.63
N VAL A 428 28.74 -28.46 -13.08
CA VAL A 428 27.67 -27.76 -12.37
C VAL A 428 27.29 -28.54 -11.12
N GLU A 429 27.56 -27.99 -9.94
CA GLU A 429 27.19 -28.63 -8.67
C GLU A 429 25.83 -28.18 -8.16
N THR A 430 25.55 -26.88 -8.23
CA THR A 430 24.28 -26.32 -7.81
C THR A 430 23.89 -25.16 -8.72
N MET A 431 22.59 -24.99 -8.92
CA MET A 431 22.04 -23.88 -9.67
C MET A 431 20.80 -23.35 -8.97
N ASN A 432 20.81 -22.05 -8.71
CA ASN A 432 19.65 -21.32 -8.20
C ASN A 432 19.28 -20.23 -9.22
N LEU A 433 18.13 -19.58 -9.04
CA LEU A 433 17.69 -18.50 -9.93
C LEU A 433 18.69 -17.35 -10.06
N ARG A 434 19.57 -17.12 -9.08
CA ARG A 434 20.54 -16.02 -9.11
C ARG A 434 21.95 -16.43 -9.58
N ILE A 435 22.40 -17.63 -9.21
CA ILE A 435 23.80 -18.03 -9.31
C ILE A 435 23.86 -19.49 -9.76
N THR A 436 24.80 -19.78 -10.66
CA THR A 436 25.25 -21.13 -11.02
C THR A 436 26.61 -21.38 -10.38
N GLN A 437 26.80 -22.52 -9.72
CA GLN A 437 28.06 -22.91 -9.08
C GLN A 437 28.72 -24.05 -9.84
N LEU A 438 29.97 -23.84 -10.23
CA LEU A 438 30.79 -24.78 -10.99
C LEU A 438 31.97 -25.26 -10.15
N ARG A 439 32.36 -26.53 -10.29
CA ARG A 439 33.62 -27.04 -9.75
C ARG A 439 34.58 -27.44 -10.87
N ASN A 440 35.75 -26.82 -10.91
CA ASN A 440 36.78 -27.12 -11.90
C ASN A 440 37.60 -28.37 -11.52
N SER A 441 38.53 -28.76 -12.39
CA SER A 441 39.43 -29.91 -12.18
C SER A 441 40.38 -29.72 -10.98
N GLU A 442 40.65 -28.47 -10.62
CA GLU A 442 41.51 -28.08 -9.50
C GLU A 442 40.76 -28.14 -8.15
N GLY A 443 39.44 -28.35 -8.18
CA GLY A 443 38.59 -28.48 -6.99
C GLY A 443 38.00 -27.17 -6.47
N GLU A 444 38.23 -26.06 -7.16
CA GLU A 444 37.72 -24.73 -6.81
C GLU A 444 36.21 -24.63 -7.07
N LEU A 445 35.45 -24.05 -6.12
CA LEU A 445 34.03 -23.78 -6.30
C LEU A 445 33.83 -22.35 -6.79
N ILE A 446 33.39 -22.20 -8.04
CA ILE A 446 33.26 -20.92 -8.72
C ILE A 446 31.78 -20.57 -8.82
N ALA A 447 31.39 -19.44 -8.23
CA ALA A 447 30.02 -18.94 -8.23
C ALA A 447 29.85 -17.86 -9.30
N VAL A 448 29.08 -18.17 -10.35
CA VAL A 448 28.84 -17.26 -11.47
C VAL A 448 27.42 -16.69 -11.37
N PRO A 449 27.24 -15.36 -11.29
CA PRO A 449 25.92 -14.74 -11.40
C PRO A 449 25.30 -15.05 -12.76
N ASN A 450 24.02 -15.41 -12.77
CA ASN A 450 23.35 -15.80 -14.02
C ASN A 450 23.25 -14.63 -15.02
N SER A 451 23.33 -13.37 -14.56
CA SER A 451 23.40 -12.20 -15.46
C SER A 451 24.71 -12.11 -16.26
N GLU A 452 25.79 -12.73 -15.80
CA GLU A 452 27.09 -12.73 -16.47
C GLU A 452 27.23 -13.87 -17.51
N ILE A 453 26.31 -14.83 -17.50
CA ILE A 453 26.29 -15.96 -18.43
C ILE A 453 25.68 -15.51 -19.76
N LYS A 454 26.52 -14.91 -20.62
CA LYS A 454 26.09 -14.48 -21.97
C LYS A 454 26.13 -15.62 -22.99
N ILE A 455 27.12 -16.51 -22.88
CA ILE A 455 27.33 -17.68 -23.74
C ILE A 455 27.76 -18.83 -22.85
N VAL A 456 27.10 -19.98 -23.00
CA VAL A 456 27.45 -21.23 -22.32
C VAL A 456 27.80 -22.31 -23.34
N ARG A 457 28.90 -23.02 -23.11
CA ARG A 457 29.29 -24.21 -23.87
C ARG A 457 29.07 -25.43 -23.00
N ASN A 458 28.03 -26.21 -23.28
CA ASN A 458 27.79 -27.48 -22.61
C ASN A 458 28.59 -28.59 -23.30
N LEU A 459 29.54 -29.20 -22.59
CA LEU A 459 30.46 -30.21 -23.10
C LEU A 459 30.02 -31.65 -22.76
N SER A 460 28.83 -31.81 -22.17
CA SER A 460 28.27 -33.11 -21.76
C SER A 460 26.82 -33.33 -22.20
N ASN A 461 26.19 -32.39 -22.91
CA ASN A 461 24.79 -32.54 -23.31
C ASN A 461 24.60 -33.67 -24.32
N THR A 462 23.88 -34.73 -23.93
CA THR A 462 23.49 -35.90 -24.73
C THR A 462 24.66 -36.81 -25.17
N TRP A 463 25.71 -36.24 -25.74
CA TRP A 463 26.95 -36.92 -26.14
C TRP A 463 28.13 -35.96 -26.00
N ALA A 464 29.34 -36.51 -25.95
CA ALA A 464 30.56 -35.73 -25.98
C ALA A 464 31.48 -36.21 -27.10
N ARG A 465 32.46 -35.39 -27.48
CA ARG A 465 33.48 -35.76 -28.48
C ARG A 465 34.85 -35.72 -27.85
N ALA A 466 35.56 -36.84 -27.96
CA ALA A 466 37.01 -36.84 -27.81
C ALA A 466 37.61 -36.42 -29.15
N ASN A 467 38.16 -35.19 -29.19
CA ASN A 467 38.93 -34.70 -30.32
C ASN A 467 40.42 -34.91 -30.04
N LEU A 468 41.05 -35.84 -30.76
CA LEU A 468 42.43 -36.24 -30.54
C LEU A 468 43.29 -35.81 -31.72
N GLU A 469 44.44 -35.23 -31.40
CA GLU A 469 45.49 -34.84 -32.33
C GLU A 469 46.70 -35.72 -32.05
N ILE A 470 47.09 -36.52 -33.03
CA ILE A 470 48.19 -37.47 -32.95
C ILE A 470 49.32 -36.96 -33.84
N PRO A 471 50.42 -36.44 -33.28
CA PRO A 471 51.57 -35.98 -34.07
C PRO A 471 52.42 -37.18 -34.53
N VAL A 472 52.69 -37.24 -35.83
CA VAL A 472 53.55 -38.26 -36.45
C VAL A 472 54.74 -37.58 -37.10
N SER A 473 55.94 -38.14 -37.00
CA SER A 473 57.14 -37.55 -37.59
C SER A 473 57.03 -37.36 -39.11
N TYR A 474 57.65 -36.31 -39.64
CA TYR A 474 57.73 -36.02 -41.08
C TYR A 474 58.41 -37.12 -41.92
N HIS A 475 59.22 -37.96 -41.28
CA HIS A 475 59.93 -39.06 -41.94
C HIS A 475 59.12 -40.36 -41.98
N THR A 476 57.92 -40.37 -41.39
CA THR A 476 57.04 -41.55 -41.37
C THR A 476 56.23 -41.61 -42.66
N ASP A 477 56.03 -42.84 -43.16
CA ASP A 477 55.00 -43.11 -44.15
C ASP A 477 53.61 -42.81 -43.56
N VAL A 478 52.95 -41.81 -44.13
CA VAL A 478 51.64 -41.31 -43.66
C VAL A 478 50.56 -42.36 -43.82
N ASP A 479 50.55 -43.11 -44.92
CA ASP A 479 49.52 -44.11 -45.18
C ASP A 479 49.63 -45.24 -44.15
N ARG A 480 50.86 -45.67 -43.86
CA ARG A 480 51.14 -46.66 -42.81
C ARG A 480 50.74 -46.16 -41.42
N ALA A 481 50.97 -44.89 -41.12
CA ALA A 481 50.55 -44.30 -39.85
C ALA A 481 49.02 -44.23 -39.73
N LEU A 482 48.32 -43.87 -40.80
CA LEU A 482 46.85 -43.84 -40.85
C LEU A 482 46.25 -45.24 -40.67
N GLU A 483 46.80 -46.25 -41.33
CA GLU A 483 46.39 -47.65 -41.16
C GLU A 483 46.53 -48.10 -39.70
N LEU A 484 47.68 -47.84 -39.07
CA LEU A 484 47.91 -48.20 -37.68
C LEU A 484 46.94 -47.47 -36.73
N ILE A 485 46.77 -46.16 -36.91
CA ILE A 485 45.85 -45.35 -36.09
C ILE A 485 44.43 -45.86 -36.23
N THR A 486 44.00 -46.20 -37.44
CA THR A 486 42.67 -46.75 -37.73
C THR A 486 42.49 -48.09 -37.04
N GLN A 487 43.46 -49.00 -37.17
CA GLN A 487 43.41 -50.32 -36.54
C GLN A 487 43.29 -50.21 -35.01
N VAL A 488 44.09 -49.36 -34.38
CA VAL A 488 44.07 -49.17 -32.91
C VAL A 488 42.74 -48.56 -32.46
N ALA A 489 42.20 -47.60 -33.23
CA ALA A 489 40.93 -46.96 -32.91
C ALA A 489 39.77 -47.96 -33.00
N GLU A 490 39.73 -48.77 -34.06
CA GLU A 490 38.72 -49.82 -34.24
C GLU A 490 38.82 -50.89 -33.15
N GLN A 491 40.02 -51.38 -32.85
CA GLN A 491 40.25 -52.34 -31.76
C GLN A 491 39.77 -51.80 -30.42
N MET A 492 40.05 -50.53 -30.12
CA MET A 492 39.54 -49.90 -28.90
C MET A 492 38.02 -49.77 -28.90
N SER A 493 37.40 -49.50 -30.04
CA SER A 493 35.94 -49.38 -30.13
C SER A 493 35.21 -50.72 -29.93
N GLN A 494 35.86 -51.84 -30.26
CA GLN A 494 35.34 -53.21 -30.12
C GLN A 494 35.67 -53.84 -28.76
N ASP A 495 36.58 -53.25 -27.99
CA ASP A 495 36.91 -53.70 -26.64
C ASP A 495 35.68 -53.62 -25.72
N ALA A 496 35.34 -54.75 -25.08
CA ALA A 496 34.16 -54.89 -24.23
C ALA A 496 34.08 -53.85 -23.09
N ILE A 497 35.23 -53.32 -22.64
CA ILE A 497 35.29 -52.27 -21.62
C ILE A 497 34.92 -50.90 -22.22
N TRP A 498 35.48 -50.55 -23.38
CA TRP A 498 35.40 -49.21 -23.97
C TRP A 498 34.23 -49.01 -24.92
N GLN A 499 33.73 -50.08 -25.53
CA GLN A 499 32.52 -50.08 -26.36
C GLN A 499 31.31 -49.49 -25.61
N LYS A 500 31.27 -49.63 -24.28
CA LYS A 500 30.21 -49.04 -23.44
C LYS A 500 30.24 -47.51 -23.38
N SER A 501 31.40 -46.90 -23.64
CA SER A 501 31.63 -45.45 -23.56
C SER A 501 31.69 -44.78 -24.92
N ILE A 502 31.93 -45.54 -26.00
CA ILE A 502 32.00 -45.08 -27.39
C ILE A 502 30.64 -45.37 -28.06
N LEU A 503 30.01 -44.35 -28.64
CA LEU A 503 28.65 -44.44 -29.17
C LEU A 503 28.59 -44.82 -30.66
N GLU A 504 29.63 -44.44 -31.41
CA GLU A 504 29.74 -44.66 -32.86
C GLU A 504 31.16 -45.11 -33.18
N PRO A 505 31.38 -45.79 -34.32
CA PRO A 505 32.73 -46.11 -34.78
C PRO A 505 33.61 -44.85 -34.84
N PRO A 506 34.90 -44.95 -34.49
CA PRO A 506 35.81 -43.81 -34.54
C PRO A 506 35.91 -43.28 -35.97
N ASN A 507 36.00 -41.95 -36.08
CA ASN A 507 36.18 -41.29 -37.36
C ASN A 507 37.62 -40.76 -37.48
N ILE A 508 38.37 -41.32 -38.42
CA ILE A 508 39.74 -40.91 -38.74
C ILE A 508 39.65 -39.89 -39.86
N LEU A 509 39.92 -38.62 -39.54
CA LEU A 509 39.81 -37.53 -40.50
C LEU A 509 41.01 -37.44 -41.46
N GLY A 510 42.11 -38.11 -41.11
CA GLY A 510 43.37 -38.04 -41.85
C GLY A 510 44.30 -36.95 -41.33
N VAL A 511 45.17 -36.47 -42.22
CA VAL A 511 46.10 -35.37 -41.96
C VAL A 511 45.33 -34.05 -41.88
N ASP A 512 45.32 -33.45 -40.69
CA ASP A 512 44.60 -32.20 -40.41
C ASP A 512 45.47 -30.96 -40.63
N SER A 513 46.73 -31.02 -40.19
CA SER A 513 47.68 -29.91 -40.30
C SER A 513 49.14 -30.37 -40.16
N PHE A 514 50.07 -29.48 -40.52
CA PHE A 514 51.50 -29.64 -40.30
C PHE A 514 51.93 -28.71 -39.17
N SER A 515 52.64 -29.24 -38.17
CA SER A 515 53.09 -28.49 -36.99
C SER A 515 54.60 -28.62 -36.77
N THR A 516 55.16 -27.85 -35.85
CA THR A 516 56.57 -28.04 -35.44
C THR A 516 56.82 -29.41 -34.81
N GLN A 517 55.79 -30.08 -34.32
CA GLN A 517 55.85 -31.41 -33.72
C GLN A 517 55.68 -32.55 -34.74
N GLY A 518 55.41 -32.24 -36.01
CA GLY A 518 55.16 -33.25 -37.05
C GLY A 518 53.84 -33.06 -37.78
N ILE A 519 53.47 -34.09 -38.54
CA ILE A 519 52.20 -34.22 -39.27
C ILE A 519 51.11 -34.59 -38.26
N ILE A 520 50.08 -33.75 -38.13
CA ILE A 520 48.99 -33.96 -37.18
C ILE A 520 47.88 -34.79 -37.83
N VAL A 521 47.66 -35.99 -37.32
CA VAL A 521 46.51 -36.83 -37.68
C VAL A 521 45.39 -36.61 -36.66
N ARG A 522 44.17 -36.32 -37.15
CA ARG A 522 43.01 -36.07 -36.27
C ARG A 522 42.06 -37.26 -36.21
N VAL A 523 41.68 -37.62 -34.99
CA VAL A 523 40.77 -38.74 -34.71
C VAL A 523 39.64 -38.27 -33.80
N TRP A 524 38.41 -38.63 -34.16
CA TRP A 524 37.22 -38.34 -33.38
C TRP A 524 36.59 -39.62 -32.81
N PHE A 525 36.31 -39.60 -31.51
CA PHE A 525 35.39 -40.55 -30.90
C PHE A 525 34.15 -39.80 -30.40
N LYS A 526 32.97 -40.26 -30.82
CA LYS A 526 31.72 -39.86 -30.18
C LYS A 526 31.53 -40.73 -28.94
N THR A 527 31.45 -40.11 -27.77
CA THR A 527 31.40 -40.80 -26.49
C THR A 527 30.12 -40.48 -25.73
N LYS A 528 29.81 -41.30 -24.74
CA LYS A 528 28.89 -40.90 -23.68
C LYS A 528 29.40 -39.62 -22.98
N PRO A 529 28.49 -38.81 -22.41
CA PRO A 529 28.84 -37.65 -21.61
C PRO A 529 29.93 -37.95 -20.56
N LEU A 530 30.85 -37.00 -20.36
CA LEU A 530 31.97 -37.06 -19.42
C LEU A 530 33.02 -38.15 -19.68
N GLN A 531 32.81 -39.05 -20.66
CA GLN A 531 33.77 -40.10 -21.00
C GLN A 531 34.84 -39.64 -22.00
N GLN A 532 34.68 -38.48 -22.63
CA GLN A 532 35.59 -37.99 -23.66
C GLN A 532 37.05 -37.94 -23.19
N TRP A 533 37.30 -37.56 -21.93
CA TRP A 533 38.66 -37.52 -21.39
C TRP A 533 39.21 -38.91 -21.07
N ASN A 534 38.38 -39.83 -20.57
CA ASN A 534 38.80 -41.20 -20.29
C ASN A 534 39.15 -41.94 -21.58
N VAL A 535 38.27 -41.86 -22.59
CA VAL A 535 38.51 -42.41 -23.94
C VAL A 535 39.75 -41.77 -24.56
N SER A 536 39.91 -40.45 -24.44
CA SER A 536 41.10 -39.78 -24.96
C SER A 536 42.40 -40.26 -24.32
N ARG A 537 42.42 -40.44 -22.99
CA ARG A 537 43.61 -40.89 -22.26
C ARG A 537 43.98 -42.32 -22.64
N GLU A 538 42.99 -43.22 -22.71
CA GLU A 538 43.25 -44.61 -23.08
C GLU A 538 43.69 -44.73 -24.54
N PHE A 539 43.05 -44.00 -25.47
CA PHE A 539 43.47 -44.02 -26.87
C PHE A 539 44.91 -43.54 -27.04
N ARG A 540 45.28 -42.43 -26.36
CA ARG A 540 46.67 -41.94 -26.34
C ARG A 540 47.66 -42.98 -25.78
N ARG A 541 47.26 -43.78 -24.79
CA ARG A 541 48.07 -44.88 -24.26
C ARG A 541 48.24 -45.99 -25.30
N ARG A 542 47.15 -46.45 -25.91
CA ARG A 542 47.18 -47.55 -26.91
C ARG A 542 47.97 -47.18 -28.16
N ILE A 543 47.77 -45.96 -28.67
CA ILE A 543 48.49 -45.52 -29.87
C ILE A 543 49.99 -45.37 -29.60
N LYS A 544 50.40 -44.92 -28.41
CA LYS A 544 51.81 -44.84 -28.04
C LYS A 544 52.48 -46.22 -28.10
N ILE A 545 51.84 -47.23 -27.53
CA ILE A 545 52.36 -48.62 -27.54
C ILE A 545 52.44 -49.16 -28.97
N ALA A 546 51.38 -49.00 -29.75
CA ALA A 546 51.31 -49.51 -31.12
C ALA A 546 52.34 -48.85 -32.06
N CYS A 547 52.56 -47.54 -31.90
CA CYS A 547 53.59 -46.81 -32.66
C CYS A 547 55.00 -47.28 -32.29
N ASP A 548 55.28 -47.52 -31.01
CA ASP A 548 56.59 -48.04 -30.55
C ASP A 548 56.87 -49.43 -31.13
N GLU A 549 55.87 -50.31 -31.14
CA GLU A 549 55.98 -51.68 -31.71
C GLU A 549 56.16 -51.66 -33.24
N SER A 550 55.56 -50.69 -33.92
CA SER A 550 55.58 -50.58 -35.39
C SER A 550 56.77 -49.76 -35.91
N GLY A 551 57.59 -49.18 -35.02
CA GLY A 551 58.69 -48.30 -35.37
C GLY A 551 58.26 -46.95 -35.97
N ILE A 552 57.06 -46.47 -35.63
CA ILE A 552 56.53 -45.18 -36.07
C ILE A 552 56.84 -44.11 -35.00
N PRO A 553 57.74 -43.16 -35.26
CA PRO A 553 58.04 -42.10 -34.29
C PRO A 553 56.88 -41.11 -34.14
N ILE A 554 56.44 -40.93 -32.89
CA ILE A 554 55.46 -39.90 -32.50
C ILE A 554 56.21 -38.62 -32.16
N GLY A 555 55.80 -37.52 -32.77
CA GLY A 555 56.50 -36.25 -32.63
C GLY A 555 57.79 -36.17 -33.46
N THR A 556 58.45 -35.02 -33.41
CA THR A 556 59.81 -34.78 -33.93
C THR A 556 60.88 -35.15 -32.93
#